data_AF-A0A5J5I916-F1
#
_entry.id   AF-A0A5J5I916-F1
#
_cell.length_a   1.000
_cell.length_b   1.000
_cell.length_c   1.000
_cell.angle_alpha   90.00
_cell.angle_beta   90.00
_cell.angle_gamma   90.00
#
_symmetry.space_group_name_H-M   'P 1'
#
loop_
_entity.id
_entity.type
_entity.pdbx_description
1 polymer ?
#
loop_
_entity_poly.entity_id
_entity_poly.type
_entity_poly.pdbx_seq_one_letter_code
_entity_poly.pdbx_strand_id
1 'polypeptide(L)'
;MSNAARNGLGFVVMLGAPWLVWLSFAHLVRPVISGGVVALIAAALSVMAGMSGFWLLGLPFARLHEKYLLGLLSAYAVMVILAQPFIGLMAICSTGDCI
;
A
#
# COMPACT_ATOMS: atom_id res chain seq x y z
N MET A 1 -10.05 -21.83 3.75
CA MET A 1 -9.23 -21.10 2.76
C MET A 1 -7.85 -21.75 2.71
N SER A 2 -7.34 -22.10 1.53
CA SER A 2 -5.98 -22.66 1.42
C SER A 2 -4.93 -21.58 1.74
N ASN A 3 -3.75 -21.98 2.25
CA ASN A 3 -2.66 -21.04 2.55
C ASN A 3 -2.23 -20.23 1.32
N ALA A 4 -2.28 -20.84 0.13
CA ALA A 4 -2.02 -20.16 -1.13
C ALA A 4 -3.03 -19.05 -1.41
N ALA A 5 -4.34 -19.32 -1.21
CA ALA A 5 -5.38 -18.31 -1.38
C ALA A 5 -5.26 -17.18 -0.35
N ARG A 6 -4.87 -17.50 0.89
CA ARG A 6 -4.66 -16.51 1.96
C ARG A 6 -3.48 -15.59 1.68
N ASN A 7 -2.37 -16.15 1.20
CA ASN A 7 -1.18 -15.37 0.85
C ASN A 7 -1.41 -14.53 -0.40
N GLY A 8 -2.07 -15.10 -1.41
CA GLY A 8 -2.49 -14.35 -2.60
C GLY A 8 -3.37 -13.16 -2.23
N LEU A 9 -4.36 -13.37 -1.36
CA LEU A 9 -5.21 -12.29 -0.85
C LEU A 9 -4.38 -11.24 -0.07
N GLY A 10 -3.47 -11.68 0.80
CA GLY A 10 -2.58 -10.79 1.55
C GLY A 10 -1.74 -9.89 0.62
N PHE A 11 -1.16 -10.45 -0.43
CA PHE A 11 -0.40 -9.67 -1.42
C PHE A 11 -1.25 -8.71 -2.22
N VAL A 12 -2.45 -9.14 -2.64
CA VAL A 12 -3.41 -8.27 -3.34
C VAL A 12 -3.80 -7.10 -2.44
N VAL A 13 -4.03 -7.32 -1.15
CA VAL A 13 -4.33 -6.25 -0.19
C VAL A 13 -3.11 -5.35 0.01
N MET A 14 -1.91 -5.91 0.19
CA MET A 14 -0.67 -5.13 0.38
C MET A 14 -0.42 -4.15 -0.78
N LEU A 15 -0.64 -4.57 -2.03
CA LEU A 15 -0.33 -3.75 -3.19
C LEU A 15 -1.53 -2.92 -3.69
N GLY A 16 -2.74 -3.46 -3.60
CA GLY A 16 -3.95 -2.86 -4.14
C GLY A 16 -4.64 -1.87 -3.20
N ALA A 17 -4.64 -2.13 -1.88
CA ALA A 17 -5.31 -1.25 -0.93
C ALA A 17 -4.72 0.17 -0.87
N PRO A 18 -3.38 0.37 -0.91
CA PRO A 18 -2.78 1.70 -1.04
C PRO A 18 -3.27 2.47 -2.28
N TRP A 19 -3.38 1.79 -3.42
CA TRP A 19 -3.88 2.38 -4.66
C TRP A 19 -5.33 2.82 -4.56
N LEU A 20 -6.18 2.01 -3.94
CA LEU A 20 -7.58 2.36 -3.72
C LEU A 20 -7.69 3.60 -2.83
N VAL A 21 -6.88 3.71 -1.78
CA VAL A 21 -6.85 4.90 -0.92
C VAL A 21 -6.46 6.15 -1.71
N TRP A 22 -5.41 6.07 -2.53
CA TRP A 22 -4.98 7.20 -3.37
C TRP A 22 -6.00 7.58 -4.43
N LEU A 23 -6.65 6.61 -5.08
CA LEU A 23 -7.71 6.86 -6.07
C LEU A 23 -8.93 7.51 -5.42
N SER A 24 -9.38 7.00 -4.27
CA SER A 24 -10.47 7.60 -3.49
C SER A 24 -10.11 9.00 -3.03
N PHE A 25 -8.88 9.23 -2.56
CA PHE A 25 -8.42 10.56 -2.18
C PHE A 25 -8.43 11.52 -3.38
N ALA A 26 -7.89 11.11 -4.52
CA ALA A 26 -7.80 11.93 -5.72
C ALA A 26 -9.18 12.34 -6.29
N HIS A 27 -10.17 11.44 -6.27
CA HIS A 27 -11.48 11.70 -6.86
C HIS A 27 -12.52 12.26 -5.89
N LEU A 28 -12.47 11.90 -4.60
CA LEU A 28 -13.53 12.25 -3.65
C LEU A 28 -13.12 13.39 -2.71
N VAL A 29 -11.85 13.42 -2.28
CA VAL A 29 -11.39 14.35 -1.23
C VAL A 29 -10.69 15.56 -1.83
N ARG A 30 -9.75 15.34 -2.76
CA ARG A 30 -8.99 16.41 -3.41
C ARG A 30 -9.84 17.53 -4.05
N PRO A 31 -10.97 17.27 -4.73
CA PRO A 31 -11.77 18.36 -5.32
C PRO A 31 -12.48 19.23 -4.28
N VAL A 32 -12.61 18.78 -3.03
CA VAL A 32 -13.32 19.50 -1.97
C VAL A 32 -12.34 20.12 -0.97
N ILE A 33 -11.23 19.45 -0.70
CA ILE A 33 -10.22 19.87 0.29
C ILE A 33 -8.82 19.60 -0.28
N SER A 34 -8.02 20.65 -0.48
CA SER A 34 -6.62 20.56 -0.88
C SER A 34 -5.69 21.11 0.21
N GLY A 35 -4.49 20.54 0.31
CA GLY A 35 -3.46 20.96 1.27
C GLY A 35 -2.54 19.83 1.72
N GLY A 36 -1.32 20.20 2.12
CA GLY A 36 -0.28 19.24 2.50
C GLY A 36 -0.66 18.31 3.65
N VAL A 37 -1.44 18.79 4.62
CA VAL A 37 -1.90 17.98 5.77
C VAL A 37 -2.83 16.85 5.33
N VAL A 38 -3.75 17.13 4.40
CA VAL A 38 -4.71 16.12 3.92
C VAL A 38 -4.02 15.08 3.06
N ALA A 39 -3.04 15.50 2.25
CA ALA A 39 -2.18 14.57 1.50
C ALA A 39 -1.33 13.69 2.43
N LEU A 40 -0.87 14.23 3.57
CA LEU A 40 -0.16 13.47 4.60
C LEU A 40 -1.06 12.41 5.27
N ILE A 41 -2.33 12.76 5.54
CA ILE A 41 -3.33 11.83 6.08
C ILE A 41 -3.63 10.72 5.07
N ALA A 42 -3.81 11.06 3.80
CA ALA A 42 -4.03 10.07 2.73
C ALA A 42 -2.82 9.14 2.58
N ALA A 43 -1.60 9.67 2.66
CA ALA A 43 -0.37 8.90 2.70
C ALA A 43 -0.32 7.91 3.89
N ALA A 44 -0.66 8.38 5.10
CA ALA A 44 -0.68 7.51 6.29
C ALA A 44 -1.74 6.41 6.18
N LEU A 45 -2.95 6.74 5.69
CA LEU A 45 -4.02 5.77 5.45
C LEU A 45 -3.62 4.74 4.39
N SER A 46 -2.95 5.17 3.33
CA SER A 46 -2.44 4.30 2.27
C SER A 46 -1.43 3.28 2.83
N VAL A 47 -0.53 3.71 3.71
CA VAL A 47 0.44 2.81 4.37
C VAL A 47 -0.27 1.85 5.31
N MET A 48 -1.18 2.32 6.16
CA MET A 48 -1.94 1.46 7.07
C MET A 48 -2.77 0.41 6.31
N ALA A 49 -3.39 0.81 5.19
CA ALA A 49 -4.16 -0.08 4.33
C ALA A 49 -3.26 -1.17 3.71
N GLY A 50 -2.09 -0.82 3.18
CA GLY A 50 -1.12 -1.79 2.67
C GLY A 50 -0.62 -2.75 3.77
N MET A 51 -0.31 -2.23 4.95
CA MET A 51 0.18 -3.05 6.08
C MET A 51 -0.88 -4.03 6.62
N SER A 52 -2.17 -3.75 6.43
CA SER A 52 -3.25 -4.69 6.78
C SER A 52 -3.16 -6.02 6.00
N GLY A 53 -2.58 -6.01 4.79
CA GLY A 53 -2.37 -7.22 4.01
C GLY A 53 -1.31 -8.16 4.60
N PHE A 54 -0.39 -7.63 5.42
CA PHE A 54 0.62 -8.43 6.12
C PHE A 54 -0.02 -9.37 7.15
N TRP A 55 -1.11 -8.95 7.79
CA TRP A 55 -1.87 -9.77 8.73
C TRP A 55 -2.54 -10.99 8.08
N LEU A 56 -2.80 -10.92 6.77
CA LEU A 56 -3.41 -12.01 6.02
C LEU A 56 -2.39 -13.05 5.57
N LEU A 57 -1.10 -12.69 5.48
CA LEU A 57 -0.05 -13.64 5.14
C LEU A 57 -0.06 -14.81 6.13
N GLY A 58 -0.45 -15.97 5.63
CA GLY A 58 -0.39 -17.22 6.34
C GLY A 58 0.96 -17.86 6.22
N LEU A 59 1.44 -18.35 7.36
CA LEU A 59 2.71 -19.03 7.48
C LEU A 59 2.62 -20.41 6.77
N PRO A 60 3.27 -20.62 5.62
CA PRO A 60 3.37 -21.93 5.00
C PRO A 60 4.76 -22.48 5.34
N PHE A 61 4.89 -23.15 6.48
CA PHE A 61 6.20 -23.46 7.06
C PHE A 61 6.83 -24.79 6.62
N ALA A 62 6.50 -25.33 5.44
CA ALA A 62 6.97 -26.68 5.06
C ALA A 62 8.28 -26.71 4.25
N ARG A 63 8.61 -25.68 3.45
CA ARG A 63 9.80 -25.68 2.56
C ARG A 63 10.65 -24.43 2.71
N LEU A 64 11.97 -24.61 2.88
CA LEU A 64 12.94 -23.52 3.10
C LEU A 64 12.97 -22.52 1.93
N HIS A 65 12.85 -23.00 0.69
CA HIS A 65 12.88 -22.16 -0.52
C HIS A 65 11.67 -21.22 -0.60
N GLU A 66 10.49 -21.67 -0.17
CA GLU A 66 9.27 -20.86 -0.18
C GLU A 66 9.34 -19.75 0.88
N LYS A 67 10.04 -19.98 2.01
CA LYS A 67 10.24 -18.97 3.08
C LYS A 67 11.00 -17.74 2.58
N TYR A 68 12.11 -17.95 1.87
CA TYR A 68 12.92 -16.86 1.32
C TYR A 68 12.16 -16.09 0.26
N LEU A 69 11.45 -16.78 -0.63
CA LEU A 69 10.69 -16.13 -1.70
C LEU A 69 9.53 -15.30 -1.12
N LEU A 70 8.80 -15.83 -0.13
CA LEU A 70 7.70 -15.11 0.51
C LEU A 70 8.21 -13.88 1.30
N GLY A 71 9.35 -14.03 1.98
CA GLY A 71 9.99 -12.94 2.72
C GLY A 71 10.54 -11.84 1.81
N LEU A 72 11.12 -12.21 0.67
CA LEU A 72 11.58 -11.24 -0.33
C LEU A 72 10.40 -10.49 -0.95
N LEU A 73 9.31 -11.20 -1.26
CA LEU A 73 8.12 -10.61 -1.85
C LEU A 73 7.40 -9.67 -0.87
N SER A 74 7.34 -10.02 0.42
CA SER A 74 6.76 -9.15 1.45
C SER A 74 7.63 -7.92 1.72
N ALA A 75 8.96 -8.07 1.76
CA ALA A 75 9.88 -6.95 1.88
C ALA A 75 9.76 -5.99 0.67
N TYR A 76 9.68 -6.54 -0.54
CA TYR A 76 9.41 -5.75 -1.75
C TYR A 76 8.07 -5.02 -1.66
N ALA A 77 7.01 -5.71 -1.24
CA ALA A 77 5.69 -5.10 -1.08
C ALA A 77 5.70 -3.96 -0.05
N VAL A 78 6.39 -4.12 1.08
CA VAL A 78 6.55 -3.04 2.08
C VAL A 78 7.31 -1.85 1.49
N MET A 79 8.40 -2.08 0.75
CA MET A 79 9.14 -1.00 0.08
C MET A 79 8.26 -0.26 -0.93
N VAL A 80 7.43 -0.97 -1.69
CA VAL A 80 6.47 -0.36 -2.62
C VAL A 80 5.42 0.46 -1.86
N ILE A 81 4.86 -0.07 -0.76
CA ILE A 81 3.90 0.64 0.10
C ILE A 81 4.50 1.94 0.64
N LEU A 82 5.75 1.90 1.09
CA LEU A 82 6.45 3.08 1.60
C LEU A 82 6.76 4.09 0.49
N ALA A 83 6.99 3.65 -0.74
CA ALA A 83 7.27 4.52 -1.88
C ALA A 83 6.01 5.18 -2.47
N GLN A 84 4.86 4.51 -2.44
CA GLN A 84 3.58 5.01 -2.97
C GLN A 84 3.18 6.41 -2.50
N PRO A 85 3.25 6.76 -1.20
CA PRO A 85 2.89 8.10 -0.76
C PRO A 85 3.82 9.20 -1.29
N PHE A 86 5.11 8.89 -1.51
CA PHE A 86 6.03 9.84 -2.14
C PHE A 86 5.68 10.07 -3.60
N ILE A 87 5.26 9.03 -4.32
CA ILE A 87 4.80 9.15 -5.71
C ILE A 87 3.52 10.02 -5.75
N GLY A 88 2.57 9.78 -4.84
CA GLY A 88 1.35 10.58 -4.72
C GLY A 88 1.64 12.05 -4.39
N LEU A 89 2.51 12.31 -3.41
CA LEU A 89 2.93 13.67 -3.04
C LEU A 89 3.69 14.37 -4.16
N MET A 90 4.64 13.71 -4.82
CA MET A 90 5.37 14.24 -5.97
C MET A 90 4.43 14.59 -7.12
N ALA A 91 3.44 13.74 -7.41
CA ALA A 91 2.44 14.03 -8.44
C ALA A 91 1.62 15.29 -8.11
N ILE A 92 1.25 15.48 -6.84
CA ILE A 92 0.52 16.68 -6.39
C ILE A 92 1.42 17.92 -6.48
N CYS A 93 2.67 17.84 -6.02
CA CYS A 93 3.62 18.96 -6.12
C CYS A 93 3.95 19.33 -7.56
N SER A 94 4.08 18.34 -8.45
CA SER A 94 4.30 18.61 -9.88
C SER A 94 3.11 19.31 -10.55
N THR A 95 1.92 19.26 -9.95
CA THR A 95 0.74 19.99 -10.44
C THR A 95 0.61 21.41 -9.87
N GLY A 96 1.61 21.90 -9.12
CA GLY A 96 1.67 23.29 -8.65
C GLY A 96 0.95 23.56 -7.33
N ASP A 97 0.54 22.52 -6.61
CA ASP A 97 -0.32 22.57 -5.42
C ASP A 97 0.46 22.31 -4.11
N CYS A 98 1.77 22.56 -4.13
CA CYS A 98 2.61 22.46 -2.93
C CYS A 98 2.96 23.86 -2.44
N ILE A 99 2.67 24.10 -1.16
CA ILE A 99 3.01 25.32 -0.41
C ILE A 99 4.50 25.61 -0.55
#